data_AF-A0A4Z0LW03-F1
#
_entry.id   AF-A0A4Z0LW03-F1
#
_cell.length_a   1.000
_cell.length_b   1.000
_cell.length_c   1.000
_cell.angle_alpha   90.00
_cell.angle_beta   90.00
_cell.angle_gamma   90.00
#
_symmetry.space_group_name_H-M   'P 1'
#
loop_
_entity.id
_entity.type
_entity.pdbx_description
1 polymer ?
#
loop_
_entity_poly.entity_id
_entity_poly.type
_entity_poly.pdbx_seq_one_letter_code
_entity_poly.pdbx_strand_id
1 'polypeptide(L)' 'MLDFLKDLLKIGFDALVKFLIAFGIGTGAGAVVCWYYDLPLALSILGGILVLGLALALLSDSIFD' A
#
# COMPACT_ATOMS: atom_id res chain seq x y z
N MET A 1 20.14 -20.71 -11.51
CA MET A 1 18.82 -20.37 -12.11
C MET A 1 17.71 -20.39 -11.07
N LEU A 2 17.55 -21.49 -10.31
CA LEU A 2 16.50 -21.62 -9.30
C LEU A 2 16.69 -20.67 -8.10
N ASP A 3 17.93 -20.39 -7.70
CA ASP A 3 18.23 -19.41 -6.64
C ASP A 3 17.86 -17.97 -7.04
N PHE A 4 18.12 -17.59 -8.29
CA PHE A 4 17.72 -16.28 -8.84
C PHE A 4 16.19 -16.08 -8.83
N LEU A 5 15.44 -17.14 -9.17
CA LEU A 5 13.97 -17.10 -9.15
C LEU A 5 13.44 -16.99 -7.72
N LYS A 6 14.06 -17.69 -6.76
CA LYS A 6 13.71 -17.57 -5.34
C LYS A 6 14.00 -16.17 -4.79
N ASP A 7 15.12 -15.57 -5.18
CA ASP A 7 15.49 -14.23 -4.74
C ASP A 7 14.51 -13.17 -5.27
N LEU A 8 14.15 -13.25 -6.56
CA LEU A 8 13.13 -12.40 -7.17
C LEU A 8 11.76 -12.56 -6.52
N LEU A 9 11.35 -13.80 -6.23
CA LEU A 9 10.09 -14.07 -5.53
C LEU A 9 10.09 -13.48 -4.13
N LYS A 10 11.22 -13.56 -3.41
CA LYS A 10 11.35 -13.08 -2.04
C LYS A 10 11.29 -11.55 -1.98
N ILE A 11 11.95 -10.86 -2.92
CA ILE A 11 11.89 -9.40 -3.07
C ILE A 11 10.47 -8.96 -3.44
N GLY A 12 9.84 -9.62 -4.41
CA GLY A 12 8.47 -9.31 -4.81
C GLY A 12 7.46 -9.54 -3.68
N PHE A 13 7.65 -10.59 -2.90
CA PHE A 13 6.78 -10.90 -1.76
C PHE A 13 6.95 -9.90 -0.61
N ASP A 14 8.19 -9.50 -0.30
CA ASP A 14 8.48 -8.47 0.72
C ASP A 14 7.84 -7.12 0.35
N ALA A 15 7.97 -6.71 -0.91
CA ALA A 15 7.33 -5.50 -1.43
C ALA A 15 5.80 -5.59 -1.37
N LEU A 16 5.23 -6.73 -1.73
CA LEU A 16 3.77 -6.95 -1.73
C LEU A 16 3.20 -6.93 -0.31
N VAL A 17 3.89 -7.52 0.66
CA VAL A 17 3.49 -7.45 2.08
C VAL A 17 3.52 -6.01 2.59
N LYS A 18 4.59 -5.26 2.30
CA LYS A 18 4.67 -3.83 2.65
C LYS A 18 3.54 -3.02 2.01
N PHE A 19 3.19 -3.33 0.75
CA PHE A 19 2.11 -2.70 0.03
C PHE A 19 0.73 -2.97 0.67
N LEU A 20 0.45 -4.21 1.04
CA LEU A 20 -0.79 -4.59 1.73
C LEU A 20 -0.90 -3.93 3.11
N ILE A 21 0.21 -3.83 3.85
CA ILE A 21 0.23 -3.14 5.15
C ILE A 21 -0.06 -1.65 4.96
N ALA A 22 0.60 -0.97 4.03
CA ALA A 22 0.38 0.44 3.75
C ALA A 22 -1.07 0.72 3.29
N PHE A 23 -1.60 -0.12 2.40
CA PHE A 23 -3.00 -0.06 1.97
C PHE A 23 -3.98 -0.28 3.13
N GLY A 24 -3.69 -1.26 3.99
CA GLY A 24 -4.49 -1.57 5.17
C GLY A 24 -4.51 -0.41 6.17
N ILE A 25 -3.37 0.26 6.39
CA ILE A 25 -3.30 1.44 7.25
C ILE A 25 -4.08 2.62 6.65
N GLY A 26 -3.92 2.87 5.34
CA GLY A 26 -4.65 3.95 4.65
C GLY A 26 -6.16 3.73 4.63
N THR A 27 -6.60 2.49 4.37
CA THR A 27 -8.02 2.11 4.41
C THR A 27 -8.55 2.02 5.86
N GLY A 28 -7.72 1.64 6.82
CA GLY A 28 -8.10 1.67 8.23
C GLY A 28 -8.36 3.11 8.70
N ALA A 29 -7.43 4.02 8.41
CA ALA A 29 -7.58 5.44 8.71
C ALA A 29 -8.80 6.05 7.98
N GLY A 30 -8.98 5.75 6.70
CA GLY A 30 -10.14 6.18 5.93
C GLY A 30 -11.47 5.65 6.49
N ALA A 31 -11.47 4.44 7.05
CA ALA A 31 -12.68 3.82 7.61
C ALA A 31 -13.08 4.48 8.92
N VAL A 32 -12.11 4.85 9.75
CA VAL A 32 -12.36 5.64 10.98
C VAL A 32 -12.96 6.99 10.62
N VAL A 33 -12.42 7.68 9.61
CA VAL A 33 -12.97 8.96 9.13
C VAL A 33 -14.38 8.77 8.56
N CYS A 34 -14.61 7.74 7.73
CA CYS A 34 -15.93 7.47 7.17
C CYS A 34 -16.97 7.16 8.27
N TRP A 35 -16.57 6.44 9.32
CA TRP A 35 -17.44 6.18 10.46
C TRP A 35 -17.76 7.47 11.24
N TYR A 36 -16.81 8.37 11.40
CA TYR A 36 -17.03 9.64 12.11
C TYR A 36 -18.01 10.58 11.40
N TYR A 37 -18.02 10.55 10.06
CA TYR A 37 -18.89 11.41 9.24
C TYR A 37 -20.14 10.69 8.70
N ASP A 38 -20.44 9.47 9.17
CA ASP A 38 -21.57 8.63 8.69
C ASP A 38 -21.55 8.44 7.16
N LEU A 39 -20.35 8.41 6.57
CA LEU A 39 -20.11 8.25 5.14
C LEU A 39 -20.02 6.76 4.77
N PRO A 40 -20.38 6.39 3.53
CA PRO A 40 -20.28 5.01 3.08
C PRO A 40 -18.83 4.53 3.15
N LEU A 41 -18.61 3.42 3.87
CA LEU A 41 -17.30 2.77 4.08
C LEU A 41 -16.56 2.46 2.76
N ALA A 42 -17.26 2.37 1.64
CA ALA A 42 -16.66 2.24 0.31
C ALA A 42 -15.70 3.41 -0.03
N LEU A 43 -15.95 4.61 0.49
CA LEU A 43 -15.06 5.77 0.31
C LEU A 43 -13.72 5.59 1.03
N SER A 44 -13.65 4.72 2.04
CA SER A 44 -12.39 4.42 2.72
C SER A 44 -11.34 3.80 1.79
N ILE A 45 -11.78 3.09 0.75
CA ILE A 45 -10.90 2.49 -0.27
C ILE A 45 -10.07 3.57 -0.97
N LEU A 46 -10.62 4.79 -1.14
CA LEU A 46 -9.87 5.92 -1.69
C LEU A 46 -8.70 6.31 -0.78
N GLY A 47 -8.87 6.25 0.54
CA GLY A 47 -7.78 6.47 1.49
C GLY A 47 -6.65 5.46 1.32
N GLY A 48 -6.99 4.19 1.09
CA GLY A 48 -6.03 3.15 0.73
C GLY A 48 -5.30 3.45 -0.59
N ILE A 49 -6.03 3.76 -1.66
CA ILE A 49 -5.45 4.08 -2.98
C ILE A 49 -4.54 5.30 -2.90
N LEU A 50 -4.90 6.32 -2.12
CA LEU A 50 -4.14 7.56 -1.98
C LEU A 50 -2.82 7.31 -1.24
N VAL A 51 -2.84 6.51 -0.18
CA VAL A 51 -1.62 6.09 0.53
C VAL A 51 -0.72 5.23 -0.36
N LEU A 52 -1.29 4.35 -1.19
CA LEU A 52 -0.52 3.58 -2.16
C LEU A 52 0.13 4.46 -3.22
N GLY A 53 -0.60 5.45 -3.75
CA GLY A 53 -0.06 6.42 -4.70
C GLY A 53 1.11 7.22 -4.11
N LEU A 54 0.98 7.62 -2.84
CA LEU A 54 2.04 8.32 -2.11
C LEU A 54 3.26 7.41 -1.85
N ALA A 55 3.02 6.16 -1.43
CA ALA A 55 4.09 5.18 -1.23
C ALA A 55 4.84 4.89 -2.54
N LEU A 56 4.13 4.80 -3.66
CA LEU A 56 4.72 4.61 -4.98
C LEU A 56 5.54 5.82 -5.42
N ALA A 57 5.03 7.04 -5.17
CA ALA A 57 5.74 8.27 -5.48
C ALA A 57 7.05 8.39 -4.69
N LEU A 58 7.01 8.10 -3.39
CA LEU A 58 8.20 8.08 -2.53
C LEU A 58 9.19 6.99 -2.92
N LEU A 59 8.70 5.81 -3.30
CA LEU A 59 9.55 4.72 -3.80
C LEU A 59 10.23 5.11 -5.12
N SER A 60 9.50 5.78 -6.03
CA SER A 60 10.05 6.30 -7.28
C SER A 60 11.14 7.33 -7.04
N ASP A 61 10.98 8.24 -6.08
CA ASP A 61 12.05 9.18 -5.69
C ASP A 61 13.28 8.43 -5.16
N SER A 62 13.08 7.40 -4.32
CA SER A 62 14.19 6.60 -3.78
C SER A 62 14.93 5.72 -4.79
N ILE A 63 14.32 5.44 -5.95
CA ILE A 63 14.96 4.69 -7.05
C ILE A 63 15.77 5.62 -7.97
N PHE A 64 15.50 6.93 -7.94
CA PHE A 64 16.15 7.94 -8.78
C PHE A 64 17.26 8.74 -8.06
N ASP A 65 17.59 8.42 -6.81
CA ASP A 65 18.78 8.91 -6.09
C ASP A 65 19.90 7.86 -6.06
#